data_AF-A0A7V6GC84-F1
#
_entry.id   AF-A0A7V6GC84-F1
#
_cell.length_a   1.000
_cell.length_b   1.000
_cell.length_c   1.000
_cell.angle_alpha   90.00
_cell.angle_beta   90.00
_cell.angle_gamma   90.00
#
_symmetry.space_group_name_H-M   'P 1'
#
loop_
_entity.id
_entity.type
_entity.pdbx_description
1 polymer ?
#
loop_
_entity_poly.entity_id
_entity_poly.type
_entity_poly.pdbx_seq_one_letter_code
_entity_poly.pdbx_strand_id
1 'polypeptide(L)'
;MQRYPNRTGYYASFRYGAIADSCNVLIKVADTAEEAVSNTPNAPATDTAVAQTAQAMPTAAKVMVNGNATSFDAYNINNNNYFKLRDLAKVLSGSEKQFEVKWDVDKKAINLISNTAYTEIGGEMAAGDGKAKTASLNQAKIYKDGTEIPLTAYNINGNNYFKLRDIAQAFNIGVIWDPATQTIGIDTTIDYVEE
;
A
#
# COMPACT_ATOMS: atom_id res chain seq x y z
N MET A 1 -7.40 14.12 60.74
CA MET A 1 -6.67 14.53 59.52
C MET A 1 -5.47 13.61 59.35
N GLN A 2 -5.59 12.58 58.50
CA GLN A 2 -4.49 11.63 58.25
C GLN A 2 -3.73 12.07 57.00
N ARG A 3 -2.46 12.43 57.18
CA ARG A 3 -1.54 12.87 56.12
C ARG A 3 -1.03 11.64 55.35
N TYR A 4 -1.14 11.65 54.02
CA TYR A 4 -0.48 10.67 53.15
C TYR A 4 1.01 11.01 52.99
N PRO A 5 1.94 10.04 53.02
CA PRO A 5 3.35 10.29 52.78
C PRO A 5 3.65 10.45 51.28
N ASN A 6 4.45 11.47 50.95
CA ASN A 6 5.03 11.70 49.62
C ASN A 6 5.89 10.50 49.19
N ARG A 7 5.58 9.90 48.03
CA ARG A 7 6.48 8.94 47.37
C ARG A 7 7.22 9.65 46.24
N THR A 8 8.53 9.84 46.43
CA THR A 8 9.45 10.33 45.41
C THR A 8 9.67 9.23 44.36
N GLY A 9 9.17 9.42 43.14
CA GLY A 9 9.50 8.56 42.00
C GLY A 9 10.70 9.10 41.24
N TYR A 10 11.66 8.24 40.91
CA TYR A 10 12.78 8.59 40.03
C TYR A 10 12.35 8.43 38.56
N TYR A 11 12.77 9.37 37.70
CA TYR A 11 12.56 9.31 36.25
C TYR A 11 13.90 9.26 35.53
N ALA A 12 14.05 8.34 34.58
CA ALA A 12 15.11 8.39 33.58
C ALA A 12 14.51 8.89 32.26
N SER A 13 15.08 9.94 31.68
CA SER A 13 14.75 10.40 30.33
C SER A 13 15.92 10.12 29.41
N PHE A 14 15.68 9.31 28.38
CA PHE A 14 16.63 9.11 27.29
C PHE A 14 16.14 9.91 26.08
N ARG A 15 16.99 10.77 25.53
CA ARG A 15 16.76 11.44 24.24
C ARG A 15 17.64 10.76 23.21
N TYR A 16 17.05 10.12 22.22
CA TYR A 16 17.76 9.63 21.05
C TYR A 16 17.40 10.53 19.87
N GLY A 17 18.41 11.08 19.19
CA GLY A 17 18.19 11.91 18.01
C GLY A 17 17.87 11.02 16.81
N ALA A 18 16.62 10.94 16.41
CA ALA A 18 16.21 10.43 15.11
C ALA A 18 15.65 11.58 14.27
N ILE A 19 16.01 11.59 12.99
CA ILE A 19 15.39 12.45 11.98
C ILE A 19 13.92 12.03 11.85
N ALA A 20 13.01 12.98 12.08
CA ALA A 20 11.54 12.87 12.19
C ALA A 20 11.01 12.29 13.54
N ASP A 21 10.63 13.23 14.41
CA ASP A 21 9.78 13.15 15.61
C ASP A 21 10.22 12.28 16.81
N SER A 22 10.54 12.96 17.93
CA SER A 22 11.05 12.38 19.17
C SER A 22 9.98 11.61 19.98
N CYS A 23 10.28 10.37 20.39
CA CYS A 23 9.50 9.64 21.40
C CYS A 23 10.02 9.89 22.83
N ASN A 24 9.12 10.15 23.78
CA ASN A 24 9.42 10.13 25.22
C ASN A 24 8.96 8.81 25.84
N VAL A 25 9.85 8.09 26.50
CA VAL A 25 9.52 6.91 27.31
C VAL A 25 9.58 7.28 28.79
N LEU A 26 8.50 7.00 29.53
CA LEU A 26 8.44 7.14 31.00
C LEU A 26 8.43 5.74 31.63
N ILE A 27 9.53 5.34 32.26
CA ILE A 27 9.63 4.08 33.03
C ILE A 27 9.42 4.39 34.51
N LYS A 28 8.43 3.75 35.13
CA LYS A 28 8.18 3.82 36.58
C LYS A 28 8.70 2.53 37.22
N VAL A 29 9.80 2.61 37.96
CA VAL A 29 10.33 1.47 38.74
C VAL A 29 9.64 1.45 40.11
N ALA A 30 9.06 0.32 40.49
CA ALA A 30 8.48 0.08 41.81
C ALA A 30 9.28 -1.02 42.53
N ASP A 31 9.60 -0.81 43.81
CA ASP A 31 10.36 -1.76 44.62
C ASP A 31 9.48 -2.89 45.17
N THR A 32 10.00 -4.11 45.02
CA THR A 32 9.78 -5.38 45.77
C THR A 32 8.66 -6.40 45.40
N ALA A 33 9.17 -7.63 45.16
CA ALA A 33 8.68 -9.00 45.40
C ALA A 33 7.66 -9.68 44.45
N GLU A 34 8.22 -10.20 43.35
CA GLU A 34 7.98 -11.45 42.58
C GLU A 34 6.79 -12.39 42.95
N GLU A 35 5.84 -12.55 42.03
CA GLU A 35 5.61 -13.81 41.27
C GLU A 35 4.96 -13.53 39.88
N ALA A 36 5.65 -14.01 38.84
CA ALA A 36 5.26 -14.33 37.45
C ALA A 36 4.36 -13.38 36.64
N VAL A 37 4.99 -12.42 35.94
CA VAL A 37 4.41 -11.67 34.81
C VAL A 37 4.92 -12.25 33.49
N SER A 38 4.02 -12.73 32.63
CA SER A 38 4.33 -13.07 31.23
C SER A 38 4.41 -11.78 30.40
N ASN A 39 5.57 -11.12 30.46
CA ASN A 39 5.87 -9.98 29.60
C ASN A 39 6.43 -10.47 28.26
N THR A 40 5.57 -10.67 27.27
CA THR A 40 6.01 -10.52 25.88
C THR A 40 6.21 -9.03 25.59
N PRO A 41 7.35 -8.60 25.03
CA PRO A 41 7.52 -7.23 24.56
C PRO A 41 6.50 -6.95 23.46
N ASN A 42 5.44 -6.20 23.78
CA ASN A 42 4.56 -5.66 22.76
C ASN A 42 5.32 -4.52 22.08
N ALA A 43 6.03 -4.85 21.00
CA ALA A 43 6.52 -3.86 20.05
C ALA A 43 5.33 -2.97 19.64
N PRO A 44 5.53 -1.65 19.45
CA PRO A 44 4.55 -0.88 18.71
C PRO A 44 4.65 -1.30 17.24
N ALA A 45 3.98 -2.39 16.88
CA ALA A 45 3.47 -2.51 15.54
C ALA A 45 2.37 -1.45 15.45
N THR A 46 2.64 -0.35 14.75
CA THR A 46 1.57 0.45 14.15
C THR A 46 0.91 -0.41 13.08
N ASP A 47 0.10 -1.38 13.51
CA ASP A 47 -0.88 -2.05 12.67
C ASP A 47 -2.01 -1.04 12.44
N THR A 48 -1.77 -0.13 11.50
CA THR A 48 -2.82 0.75 11.00
C THR A 48 -3.77 -0.14 10.22
N ALA A 49 -4.84 -0.60 10.88
CA ALA A 49 -5.88 -1.38 10.24
C ALA A 49 -6.35 -0.66 8.97
N VAL A 50 -6.23 -1.34 7.83
CA VAL A 50 -6.63 -0.79 6.52
C VAL A 50 -8.12 -0.45 6.58
N ALA A 51 -8.47 0.79 6.24
CA ALA A 51 -9.84 1.27 6.32
C ALA A 51 -10.76 0.47 5.38
N GLN A 52 -11.89 -0.01 5.91
CA GLN A 52 -12.89 -0.79 5.16
C GLN A 52 -13.51 0.00 4.00
N THR A 53 -13.54 1.33 4.12
CA THR A 53 -13.89 2.23 3.03
C THR A 53 -12.91 3.40 3.01
N ALA A 54 -12.70 3.98 1.84
CA ALA A 54 -11.86 5.15 1.67
C ALA A 54 -12.44 6.07 0.58
N GLN A 55 -12.14 7.36 0.67
CA GLN A 55 -12.49 8.31 -0.38
C GLN A 55 -11.48 8.20 -1.52
N ALA A 56 -11.96 7.99 -2.73
CA ALA A 56 -11.17 7.95 -3.94
C ALA A 56 -11.41 9.21 -4.76
N MET A 57 -10.36 10.04 -4.87
CA MET A 57 -10.40 11.29 -5.62
C MET A 57 -9.76 11.07 -6.99
N PRO A 58 -10.44 11.35 -8.12
CA PRO A 58 -9.84 11.12 -9.43
C PRO A 58 -8.56 11.94 -9.58
N THR A 59 -7.51 11.33 -10.12
CA THR A 59 -6.26 12.03 -10.40
C THR A 59 -6.21 12.47 -11.86
N ALA A 60 -5.68 13.68 -12.09
CA ALA A 60 -5.39 14.21 -13.42
C ALA A 60 -3.91 14.07 -13.80
N ALA A 61 -3.14 13.27 -13.04
CA ALA A 61 -1.72 13.07 -13.29
C ALA A 61 -1.49 12.51 -14.70
N LYS A 62 -0.51 13.08 -15.40
CA LYS A 62 -0.07 12.56 -16.70
C LYS A 62 0.69 11.26 -16.45
N VAL A 63 0.37 10.20 -17.20
CA VAL A 63 1.06 8.91 -17.07
C VAL A 63 1.76 8.57 -18.37
N MET A 64 3.03 8.19 -18.26
CA MET A 64 3.86 7.73 -19.36
C MET A 64 4.25 6.28 -19.09
N VAL A 65 3.91 5.35 -20.00
CA VAL A 65 4.34 3.96 -19.90
C VAL A 65 5.36 3.66 -20.99
N ASN A 66 6.58 3.30 -20.60
CA ASN A 66 7.72 3.09 -21.51
C ASN A 66 7.89 4.25 -22.50
N GLY A 67 7.76 5.49 -22.01
CA GLY A 67 7.87 6.71 -22.82
C GLY A 67 6.61 7.07 -23.64
N ASN A 68 5.53 6.30 -23.58
CA ASN A 68 4.28 6.57 -24.30
C ASN A 68 3.20 7.13 -23.37
N ALA A 69 2.56 8.24 -23.76
CA ALA A 69 1.47 8.82 -23.00
C ALA A 69 0.27 7.86 -22.94
N THR A 70 -0.22 7.57 -21.74
CA THR A 70 -1.31 6.64 -21.49
C THR A 70 -2.31 7.23 -20.51
N SER A 71 -3.60 7.17 -20.83
CA SER A 71 -4.66 7.67 -19.95
C SER A 71 -5.23 6.53 -19.12
N PHE A 72 -5.33 6.73 -17.81
CA PHE A 72 -5.92 5.78 -16.87
C PHE A 72 -7.11 6.40 -16.15
N ASP A 73 -8.12 5.58 -15.84
CA ASP A 73 -9.02 5.89 -14.71
C ASP A 73 -8.25 5.55 -13.43
N ALA A 74 -7.80 6.57 -12.72
CA ALA A 74 -6.95 6.42 -11.55
C ALA A 74 -7.42 7.36 -10.45
N TYR A 75 -7.15 6.96 -9.20
CA TYR A 75 -7.61 7.66 -8.02
C TYR A 75 -6.48 7.90 -7.02
N ASN A 76 -6.50 9.04 -6.36
CA ASN A 76 -5.79 9.25 -5.12
C ASN A 76 -6.63 8.72 -3.96
N ILE A 77 -6.06 7.81 -3.17
CA ILE A 77 -6.65 7.28 -1.93
C ILE A 77 -5.56 7.34 -0.87
N ASN A 78 -5.82 8.02 0.24
CA ASN A 78 -4.86 8.20 1.34
C ASN A 78 -3.47 8.63 0.83
N ASN A 79 -3.43 9.67 -0.01
CA ASN A 79 -2.21 10.25 -0.60
C ASN A 79 -1.42 9.34 -1.54
N ASN A 80 -1.99 8.21 -1.97
CA ASN A 80 -1.35 7.27 -2.88
C ASN A 80 -2.11 7.19 -4.21
N ASN A 81 -1.38 6.95 -5.30
CA ASN A 81 -1.99 6.75 -6.61
C ASN A 81 -2.41 5.29 -6.79
N TYR A 82 -3.71 5.07 -6.97
CA TYR A 82 -4.34 3.78 -7.18
C TYR A 82 -4.78 3.64 -8.63
N PHE A 83 -4.41 2.51 -9.23
CA PHE A 83 -4.70 2.19 -10.63
C PHE A 83 -5.51 0.91 -10.71
N LYS A 84 -6.41 0.84 -11.69
CA LYS A 84 -7.13 -0.38 -12.01
C LYS A 84 -6.13 -1.46 -12.43
N LEU A 85 -6.11 -2.57 -11.70
CA LEU A 85 -5.09 -3.63 -11.87
C LEU A 85 -5.04 -4.19 -13.29
N ARG A 86 -6.21 -4.40 -13.90
CA ARG A 86 -6.33 -4.94 -15.26
C ARG A 86 -5.84 -3.97 -16.32
N ASP A 87 -5.97 -2.67 -16.08
CA ASP A 87 -5.47 -1.65 -17.00
C ASP A 87 -3.94 -1.63 -16.99
N LEU A 88 -3.33 -1.75 -15.80
CA LEU A 88 -1.87 -1.93 -15.68
C LEU A 88 -1.41 -3.18 -16.41
N ALA A 89 -2.05 -4.33 -16.17
CA ALA A 89 -1.69 -5.59 -16.83
C ALA A 89 -1.78 -5.49 -18.36
N LYS A 90 -2.84 -4.85 -18.88
CA LYS A 90 -3.03 -4.61 -20.32
C LYS A 90 -1.92 -3.76 -20.92
N VAL A 91 -1.61 -2.61 -20.32
CA VAL A 91 -0.63 -1.66 -20.87
C VAL A 91 0.80 -2.20 -20.80
N LEU A 92 1.09 -3.05 -19.81
CA LEU A 92 2.40 -3.69 -19.65
C LEU A 92 2.54 -4.99 -20.45
N SER A 93 1.47 -5.48 -21.06
CA SER A 93 1.47 -6.71 -21.86
C SER A 93 2.43 -6.59 -23.05
N GLY A 94 3.26 -7.61 -23.26
CA GLY A 94 4.33 -7.61 -24.26
C GLY A 94 5.66 -7.02 -23.80
N SER A 95 5.75 -6.47 -22.59
CA SER A 95 7.02 -6.06 -21.98
C SER A 95 7.72 -7.21 -21.23
N GLU A 96 8.96 -6.99 -20.81
CA GLU A 96 9.71 -7.93 -19.96
C GLU A 96 9.11 -8.07 -18.55
N LYS A 97 8.34 -7.08 -18.10
CA LYS A 97 7.68 -7.06 -16.77
C LYS A 97 6.16 -7.22 -16.88
N GLN A 98 5.71 -7.89 -17.93
CA GLN A 98 4.31 -8.25 -18.14
C GLN A 98 3.79 -9.24 -17.09
N PHE A 99 2.49 -9.20 -16.83
CA PHE A 99 1.83 -10.15 -15.96
C PHE A 99 0.36 -10.34 -16.34
N GLU A 100 -0.16 -11.51 -15.98
CA GLU A 100 -1.57 -11.88 -16.15
C GLU A 100 -2.32 -11.75 -14.83
N VAL A 101 -3.63 -11.47 -14.91
CA VAL A 101 -4.54 -11.32 -13.77
C VAL A 101 -5.70 -12.31 -13.89
N LYS A 102 -5.68 -13.34 -13.06
CA LYS A 102 -6.75 -14.35 -13.01
C LYS A 102 -7.53 -14.28 -11.69
N TRP A 103 -8.83 -14.47 -11.79
CA TRP A 103 -9.65 -14.73 -10.62
C TRP A 103 -9.68 -16.25 -10.36
N ASP A 104 -9.39 -16.63 -9.12
CA ASP A 104 -9.54 -17.99 -8.62
C ASP A 104 -10.90 -18.12 -7.95
N VAL A 105 -11.82 -18.86 -8.59
CA VAL A 105 -13.17 -19.04 -8.07
C VAL A 105 -13.18 -19.87 -6.79
N ASP A 106 -12.31 -20.88 -6.71
CA ASP A 106 -12.27 -21.83 -5.59
C ASP A 106 -11.67 -21.16 -4.35
N LYS A 107 -10.57 -20.41 -4.53
CA LYS A 107 -9.91 -19.68 -3.44
C LYS A 107 -10.51 -18.31 -3.15
N LYS A 108 -11.41 -17.82 -4.03
CA LYS A 108 -11.92 -16.43 -4.03
C LYS A 108 -10.78 -15.42 -3.95
N ALA A 109 -9.79 -15.60 -4.82
CA ALA A 109 -8.52 -14.90 -4.76
C ALA A 109 -8.10 -14.31 -6.11
N ILE A 110 -7.25 -13.30 -6.07
CA ILE A 110 -6.63 -12.70 -7.24
C ILE A 110 -5.25 -13.35 -7.43
N ASN A 111 -5.03 -13.98 -8.58
CA ASN A 111 -3.73 -14.51 -8.98
C ASN A 111 -3.07 -13.54 -9.97
N LEU A 112 -1.86 -13.14 -9.60
CA LEU A 112 -0.94 -12.33 -10.38
C LEU A 112 0.16 -13.27 -10.91
N ILE A 113 0.26 -13.43 -12.22
CA ILE A 113 1.14 -14.42 -12.85
C ILE A 113 2.21 -13.69 -13.66
N SER A 114 3.46 -13.75 -13.22
CA SER A 114 4.59 -13.08 -13.86
C SER A 114 4.90 -13.65 -15.24
N ASN A 115 5.56 -12.85 -16.08
CA ASN A 115 6.08 -13.25 -17.39
C ASN A 115 5.02 -13.83 -18.35
N THR A 116 3.75 -13.50 -18.10
CA THR A 116 2.61 -13.96 -18.87
C THR A 116 1.90 -12.74 -19.42
N ALA A 117 1.65 -12.73 -20.74
CA ALA A 117 0.89 -11.66 -21.38
C ALA A 117 -0.53 -11.62 -20.82
N TYR A 118 -1.07 -10.41 -20.69
CA TYR A 118 -2.42 -10.21 -20.20
C TYR A 118 -3.48 -10.58 -21.25
N THR A 119 -4.52 -11.30 -20.83
CA THR A 119 -5.69 -11.63 -21.65
C THR A 119 -6.82 -10.67 -21.34
N GLU A 120 -7.19 -9.85 -22.32
CA GLU A 120 -8.30 -8.91 -22.19
C GLU A 120 -9.64 -9.62 -21.99
N ILE A 121 -10.45 -9.11 -21.07
CA ILE A 121 -11.80 -9.61 -20.79
C ILE A 121 -12.89 -8.56 -21.08
N GLY A 122 -12.50 -7.36 -21.47
CA GLY A 122 -13.38 -6.26 -21.83
C GLY A 122 -13.52 -5.21 -20.72
N GLY A 123 -13.58 -3.94 -21.13
CA GLY A 123 -13.73 -2.80 -20.23
C GLY A 123 -12.42 -2.29 -19.61
N GLU A 124 -11.27 -2.85 -19.99
CA GLU A 124 -9.96 -2.28 -19.67
C GLU A 124 -9.74 -0.96 -20.42
N MET A 125 -9.03 -0.03 -19.78
CA MET A 125 -8.74 1.31 -20.32
C MET A 125 -9.98 2.16 -20.60
N ALA A 126 -11.14 1.78 -20.05
CA ALA A 126 -12.33 2.61 -20.11
C ALA A 126 -12.11 3.92 -19.34
N ALA A 127 -12.51 5.04 -19.94
CA ALA A 127 -12.39 6.33 -19.28
C ALA A 127 -13.32 6.41 -18.05
N GLY A 128 -12.80 6.97 -16.96
CA GLY A 128 -13.59 7.32 -15.78
C GLY A 128 -14.53 8.50 -16.03
N ASP A 129 -15.46 8.71 -15.12
CA ASP A 129 -16.40 9.85 -15.17
C ASP A 129 -15.84 11.14 -14.51
N GLY A 130 -14.58 11.10 -14.06
CA GLY A 130 -13.91 12.22 -13.43
C GLY A 130 -14.49 12.65 -12.09
N LYS A 131 -15.26 11.77 -11.41
CA LYS A 131 -15.89 12.06 -10.12
C LYS A 131 -15.27 11.27 -8.98
N ALA A 132 -15.30 11.87 -7.79
CA ALA A 132 -14.94 11.16 -6.56
C ALA A 132 -15.86 9.95 -6.33
N LYS A 133 -15.29 8.90 -5.73
CA LYS A 133 -15.98 7.64 -5.42
C LYS A 133 -15.73 7.22 -3.98
N THR A 134 -16.62 6.39 -3.46
CA THR A 134 -16.35 5.61 -2.26
C THR A 134 -15.72 4.29 -2.68
N ALA A 135 -14.52 4.03 -2.20
CA ALA A 135 -13.80 2.80 -2.45
C ALA A 135 -14.03 1.83 -1.28
N SER A 136 -14.31 0.57 -1.59
CA SER A 136 -14.54 -0.47 -0.56
C SER A 136 -13.36 -1.42 -0.52
N LEU A 137 -12.84 -1.74 0.66
CA LEU A 137 -11.71 -2.66 0.81
C LEU A 137 -12.06 -4.02 0.19
N ASN A 138 -11.20 -4.53 -0.69
CA ASN A 138 -11.32 -5.87 -1.19
C ASN A 138 -10.68 -6.85 -0.19
N GLN A 139 -11.43 -7.87 0.22
CA GLN A 139 -11.01 -8.88 1.18
C GLN A 139 -10.41 -10.13 0.53
N ALA A 140 -10.39 -10.20 -0.80
CA ALA A 140 -9.79 -11.30 -1.54
C ALA A 140 -8.30 -11.36 -1.27
N LYS A 141 -7.80 -12.58 -1.06
CA LYS A 141 -6.36 -12.84 -0.99
C LYS A 141 -5.72 -12.55 -2.35
N ILE A 142 -4.48 -12.11 -2.32
CA ILE A 142 -3.70 -11.84 -3.52
C ILE A 142 -2.47 -12.74 -3.51
N TYR A 143 -2.29 -13.49 -4.60
CA TYR A 143 -1.14 -14.37 -4.80
C TYR A 143 -0.34 -13.86 -5.98
N LYS A 144 0.98 -13.79 -5.81
CA LYS A 144 1.93 -13.65 -6.91
C LYS A 144 2.66 -14.96 -7.11
N ASP A 145 2.55 -15.52 -8.31
CA ASP A 145 3.22 -16.78 -8.69
C ASP A 145 2.96 -17.91 -7.68
N GLY A 146 1.74 -17.97 -7.14
CA GLY A 146 1.31 -18.97 -6.16
C GLY A 146 1.65 -18.65 -4.70
N THR A 147 2.40 -17.59 -4.42
CA THR A 147 2.74 -17.12 -3.07
C THR A 147 1.84 -15.98 -2.64
N GLU A 148 1.21 -16.08 -1.46
CA GLU A 148 0.36 -15.01 -0.92
C GLU A 148 1.21 -13.78 -0.60
N ILE A 149 0.77 -12.60 -1.05
CA ILE A 149 1.45 -11.33 -0.79
C ILE A 149 0.48 -10.31 -0.15
N PRO A 150 0.93 -9.50 0.82
CA PRO A 150 0.07 -8.60 1.57
C PRO A 150 -0.19 -7.29 0.81
N LEU A 151 -0.93 -7.37 -0.29
CA LEU A 151 -1.32 -6.19 -1.07
C LEU A 151 -2.71 -5.68 -0.66
N THR A 152 -2.85 -4.35 -0.58
CA THR A 152 -4.14 -3.71 -0.37
C THR A 152 -4.80 -3.40 -1.72
N ALA A 153 -6.07 -3.77 -1.85
CA ALA A 153 -6.88 -3.46 -3.01
C ALA A 153 -8.21 -2.84 -2.60
N TYR A 154 -8.65 -1.84 -3.35
CA TYR A 154 -9.99 -1.27 -3.20
C TYR A 154 -10.86 -1.60 -4.41
N ASN A 155 -12.11 -1.98 -4.17
CA ASN A 155 -13.12 -2.09 -5.19
C ASN A 155 -13.79 -0.72 -5.45
N ILE A 156 -13.79 -0.30 -6.71
CA ILE A 156 -14.51 0.89 -7.20
C ILE A 156 -15.26 0.48 -8.46
N ASN A 157 -16.59 0.60 -8.44
CA ASN A 157 -17.48 0.24 -9.55
C ASN A 157 -17.20 -1.17 -10.12
N GLY A 158 -16.96 -2.16 -9.25
CA GLY A 158 -16.70 -3.55 -9.66
C GLY A 158 -15.27 -3.84 -10.14
N ASN A 159 -14.38 -2.85 -10.14
CA ASN A 159 -12.98 -3.02 -10.53
C ASN A 159 -12.05 -2.94 -9.33
N ASN A 160 -10.93 -3.67 -9.37
CA ASN A 160 -9.94 -3.67 -8.30
C ASN A 160 -8.82 -2.68 -8.59
N TYR A 161 -8.62 -1.76 -7.67
CA TYR A 161 -7.62 -0.71 -7.71
C TYR A 161 -6.53 -0.98 -6.68
N PHE A 162 -5.28 -0.87 -7.11
CA PHE A 162 -4.10 -1.13 -6.29
C PHE A 162 -3.18 0.08 -6.29
N LYS A 163 -2.50 0.31 -5.17
CA LYS A 163 -1.46 1.32 -5.09
C LYS A 163 -0.35 0.99 -6.10
N LEU A 164 -0.05 1.95 -6.98
CA LEU A 164 0.90 1.75 -8.08
C LEU A 164 2.24 1.22 -7.60
N ARG A 165 2.79 1.83 -6.54
CA ARG A 165 4.11 1.46 -6.01
C ARG A 165 4.14 0.05 -5.46
N ASP A 166 3.04 -0.47 -4.92
CA ASP A 166 3.03 -1.83 -4.37
C ASP A 166 3.03 -2.88 -5.50
N ILE A 167 2.29 -2.62 -6.60
CA ILE A 167 2.36 -3.45 -7.81
C ILE A 167 3.74 -3.34 -8.46
N ALA A 168 4.29 -2.13 -8.52
CA ALA A 168 5.60 -1.90 -9.09
C ALA A 168 6.69 -2.64 -8.31
N GLN A 169 6.66 -2.59 -6.98
CA GLN A 169 7.56 -3.38 -6.14
C GLN A 169 7.39 -4.88 -6.38
N ALA A 170 6.15 -5.38 -6.44
CA ALA A 170 5.87 -6.80 -6.64
C ALA A 170 6.43 -7.35 -7.97
N PHE A 171 6.38 -6.56 -9.04
CA PHE A 171 6.85 -6.93 -10.38
C PHE A 171 8.20 -6.29 -10.77
N ASN A 172 8.86 -5.64 -9.81
CA ASN A 172 10.11 -4.92 -10.02
C ASN A 172 10.03 -3.86 -11.15
N ILE A 173 8.91 -3.16 -11.31
CA ILE A 173 8.71 -2.14 -12.35
C ILE A 173 9.23 -0.79 -11.86
N GLY A 174 9.97 -0.06 -12.70
CA GLY A 174 10.39 1.31 -12.40
C GLY A 174 9.21 2.27 -12.31
N VAL A 175 9.16 3.08 -11.25
CA VAL A 175 8.21 4.19 -11.10
C VAL A 175 9.00 5.47 -10.91
N ILE A 176 8.75 6.44 -11.78
CA ILE A 176 9.44 7.74 -11.79
C ILE A 176 8.41 8.83 -11.54
N TRP A 177 8.73 9.80 -10.68
CA TRP A 177 7.93 11.02 -10.53
C TRP A 177 8.69 12.22 -11.08
N ASP A 178 8.10 12.90 -12.07
CA ASP A 178 8.57 14.21 -12.51
C ASP A 178 7.70 15.31 -11.87
N PRO A 179 8.21 16.03 -10.86
CA PRO A 179 7.46 17.08 -10.18
C PRO A 179 7.24 18.33 -11.05
N ALA A 180 8.09 18.58 -12.06
CA ALA A 180 7.97 19.76 -12.91
C ALA A 180 6.76 19.66 -13.85
N THR A 181 6.48 18.45 -14.33
CA THR A 181 5.35 18.19 -15.24
C THR A 181 4.20 17.43 -14.58
N GLN A 182 4.33 17.08 -13.29
CA GLN A 182 3.39 16.23 -12.55
C GLN A 182 3.12 14.90 -13.28
N THR A 183 4.20 14.31 -13.80
CA THR A 183 4.13 13.09 -14.62
C THR A 183 4.57 11.87 -13.82
N ILE A 184 3.77 10.82 -13.88
CA ILE A 184 4.10 9.48 -13.41
C ILE A 184 4.69 8.70 -14.59
N GLY A 185 5.94 8.30 -14.49
CA GLY A 185 6.58 7.35 -15.39
C GLY A 185 6.43 5.93 -14.86
N ILE A 186 6.01 5.00 -15.72
CA ILE A 186 6.03 3.56 -15.49
C ILE A 186 6.97 2.98 -16.55
N ASP A 187 8.06 2.36 -16.11
CA ASP A 187 9.11 1.88 -17.01
C ASP A 187 9.46 0.42 -16.70
N THR A 188 9.21 -0.45 -17.67
CA THR A 188 9.46 -1.89 -17.55
C THR A 188 10.90 -2.28 -17.83
N THR A 189 11.73 -1.34 -18.32
CA THR A 189 13.13 -1.58 -18.69
C THR A 189 14.10 -1.30 -17.54
N ILE A 190 13.63 -0.67 -16.47
CA ILE A 190 14.40 -0.39 -15.26
C ILE A 190 13.74 -1.02 -14.04
N ASP A 191 14.52 -1.23 -12.99
CA ASP A 191 14.08 -1.86 -11.75
C ASP A 191 13.35 -0.88 -10.83
N TYR A 192 12.51 -1.44 -9.94
CA TYR A 192 11.87 -0.67 -8.90
C TYR A 192 12.92 -0.21 -7.87
N VAL A 193 12.88 1.08 -7.54
CA VAL A 193 13.68 1.66 -6.46
C VAL A 193 12.70 2.22 -5.43
N GLU A 194 12.91 1.83 -4.17
CA GLU A 194 12.16 2.39 -3.04
C GLU A 194 12.61 3.84 -2.82
N GLU A 195 11.65 4.76 -2.69
CA GLU A 195 11.86 6.19 -2.48
C GLU A 195 11.22 6.65 -1.17
#